data_AF-A0ABD7X9C6-F1
#
_entry.id   AF-A0ABD7X9C6-F1
#
_cell.length_a   1.000
_cell.length_b   1.000
_cell.length_c   1.000
_cell.angle_alpha   90.00
_cell.angle_beta   90.00
_cell.angle_gamma   90.00
#
_symmetry.space_group_name_H-M   'P 1'
#
loop_
_entity.id
_entity.type
_entity.pdbx_description
1 polymer ?
#
loop_
_entity_poly.entity_id
_entity_poly.type
_entity_poly.pdbx_seq_one_letter_code
_entity_poly.pdbx_strand_id
1 'polypeptide(L)'
;MQSTQDTDFSYNPESPMRVFNLHWYKDQMSGWMTSSYILLTFGVLFLLVTGLYHNLNALGITSTIAGVIGFTCTLSITNGKPINGILGFVSAIMLIYVATITGNFSDVIMQAAYIVLLDIPVVFNKNWNSSEGLVPRLMSGKYIVQTIITFLVFWALTYGLDTIILTSPRPIIDSLSATLGLTGAVLTVRRFRSTYYFWLAQSIMSIALWSMTALSGHPVWVLFFTYCLYLLNDVVALASSKWFHPDQNK
;
A
#
# COMPACT_ATOMS: atom_id res chain seq x y z
N MET A 1 25.13 -16.25 32.18
CA MET A 1 24.52 -14.90 32.10
C MET A 1 23.03 -15.11 31.89
N GLN A 2 22.24 -14.86 32.94
CA GLN A 2 20.80 -15.05 32.94
C GLN A 2 20.16 -14.10 31.92
N SER A 3 19.37 -14.70 31.03
CA SER A 3 18.47 -14.02 30.11
C SER A 3 17.56 -13.10 30.92
N THR A 4 17.53 -11.81 30.58
CA THR A 4 16.48 -10.87 30.98
C THR A 4 15.17 -11.25 30.26
N GLN A 5 14.58 -12.38 30.67
CA GLN A 5 13.15 -12.57 30.62
C GLN A 5 12.64 -12.05 31.96
N ASP A 6 11.97 -10.90 31.95
CA ASP A 6 10.92 -10.50 32.90
C ASP A 6 10.69 -8.99 32.79
N THR A 7 9.70 -8.59 31.98
CA THR A 7 8.90 -7.36 32.16
C THR A 7 7.66 -7.27 31.27
N ASP A 8 7.41 -8.19 30.33
CA ASP A 8 6.29 -8.05 29.39
C ASP A 8 5.10 -8.98 29.70
N PHE A 9 4.45 -8.76 30.85
CA PHE A 9 3.29 -9.55 31.31
C PHE A 9 1.97 -9.23 30.57
N SER A 10 1.98 -8.57 29.41
CA SER A 10 0.73 -8.21 28.70
C SER A 10 0.76 -8.30 27.17
N TYR A 11 1.89 -8.64 26.54
CA TYR A 11 1.99 -8.64 25.08
C TYR A 11 1.33 -9.89 24.47
N ASN A 12 0.09 -9.72 24.01
CA ASN A 12 -0.57 -10.68 23.13
C ASN A 12 -0.49 -10.17 21.68
N PRO A 13 0.29 -10.82 20.79
CA PRO A 13 0.46 -10.41 19.40
C PRO A 13 -0.79 -10.59 18.54
N GLU A 14 -1.83 -11.28 19.03
CA GLU A 14 -3.12 -11.44 18.34
C GLU A 14 -4.16 -10.43 18.86
N SER A 15 -3.90 -9.76 20.00
CA SER A 15 -4.79 -8.74 20.56
C SER A 15 -4.76 -7.46 19.71
N PRO A 16 -5.89 -6.79 19.44
CA PRO A 16 -5.89 -5.48 18.79
C PRO A 16 -5.06 -4.42 19.54
N MET A 17 -4.91 -4.56 20.86
CA MET A 17 -4.12 -3.62 21.67
C MET A 17 -2.61 -3.69 21.40
N ARG A 18 -2.14 -4.69 20.64
CA ARG A 18 -0.72 -4.83 20.25
C ARG A 18 -0.17 -3.60 19.52
N VAL A 19 -1.01 -2.84 18.81
CA VAL A 19 -0.60 -1.64 18.07
C VAL A 19 -0.12 -0.52 18.98
N PHE A 20 -0.38 -0.60 20.30
CA PHE A 20 0.13 0.33 21.30
C PHE A 20 1.43 -0.15 21.95
N ASN A 21 1.90 -1.37 21.65
CA ASN A 21 3.15 -1.90 22.19
C ASN A 21 4.29 -1.70 21.19
N LEU A 22 5.37 -1.03 21.62
CA LEU A 22 6.53 -0.73 20.76
C LEU A 22 7.26 -2.00 20.28
N HIS A 23 7.27 -3.07 21.08
CA HIS A 23 7.86 -4.34 20.71
C HIS A 23 7.22 -4.92 19.44
N TRP A 24 5.91 -4.76 19.29
CA TRP A 24 5.19 -5.17 18.10
C TRP A 24 5.79 -4.54 16.84
N TYR A 25 6.04 -3.24 16.83
CA TYR A 25 6.62 -2.57 15.67
C TYR A 25 8.00 -3.13 15.28
N LYS A 26 8.82 -3.46 16.28
CA LYS A 26 10.13 -4.10 16.03
C LYS A 26 9.96 -5.47 15.39
N ASP A 27 9.06 -6.30 15.91
CA ASP A 27 8.76 -7.63 15.35
C ASP A 27 8.22 -7.54 13.92
N GLN A 28 7.37 -6.55 13.69
CA GLN A 28 6.75 -6.33 12.40
C GLN A 28 7.74 -5.86 11.33
N MET A 29 8.76 -5.07 11.71
CA MET A 29 9.82 -4.59 10.82
C MET A 29 11.01 -5.57 10.70
N SER A 30 10.91 -6.76 11.30
CA SER A 30 11.97 -7.79 11.31
C SER A 30 11.61 -9.03 10.48
N GLY A 31 12.63 -9.78 10.05
CA GLY A 31 12.46 -11.05 9.34
C GLY A 31 11.88 -10.90 7.92
N TRP A 32 12.08 -9.73 7.29
CA TRP A 32 11.70 -9.54 5.89
C TRP A 32 12.73 -10.21 4.98
N MET A 33 12.34 -10.45 3.73
CA MET A 33 13.27 -10.93 2.72
C MET A 33 14.38 -9.90 2.48
N THR A 34 15.59 -10.39 2.20
CA THR A 34 16.75 -9.53 1.92
C THR A 34 16.49 -8.56 0.77
N SER A 35 15.81 -8.99 -0.28
CA SER A 35 15.41 -8.13 -1.40
C SER A 35 14.54 -6.96 -0.95
N SER A 36 13.63 -7.19 0.01
CA SER A 36 12.80 -6.13 0.59
C SER A 36 13.61 -5.16 1.45
N TYR A 37 14.59 -5.62 2.22
CA TYR A 37 15.46 -4.73 3.00
C TYR A 37 16.38 -3.87 2.11
N ILE A 38 16.94 -4.45 1.06
CA ILE A 38 17.74 -3.73 0.07
C ILE A 38 16.87 -2.65 -0.58
N LEU A 39 15.69 -3.03 -1.05
CA LEU A 39 14.76 -2.13 -1.72
C LEU A 39 14.23 -1.04 -0.76
N LEU A 40 13.95 -1.37 0.50
CA LEU A 40 13.57 -0.41 1.54
C LEU A 40 14.67 0.63 1.74
N THR A 41 15.91 0.18 1.97
CA THR A 41 17.03 1.06 2.28
C THR A 41 17.31 2.01 1.12
N PHE A 42 17.40 1.46 -0.09
CA PHE A 42 17.60 2.27 -1.29
C PHE A 42 16.44 3.25 -1.52
N GLY A 43 15.20 2.77 -1.47
CA GLY A 43 14.03 3.59 -1.76
C GLY A 43 13.83 4.71 -0.73
N VAL A 44 14.03 4.45 0.56
CA VAL A 44 13.93 5.49 1.60
C VAL A 44 14.99 6.56 1.39
N LEU A 45 16.26 6.19 1.19
CA LEU A 45 17.33 7.16 0.92
C LEU A 45 17.03 7.97 -0.35
N PHE A 46 16.57 7.30 -1.40
CA PHE A 46 16.22 7.95 -2.66
C PHE A 46 15.06 8.94 -2.52
N LEU A 47 13.98 8.58 -1.82
CA LEU A 47 12.84 9.48 -1.58
C LEU A 47 13.21 10.66 -0.67
N LEU A 48 14.07 10.44 0.33
CA LEU A 48 14.58 11.52 1.18
C LEU A 48 15.42 12.51 0.37
N VAL A 49 16.37 12.04 -0.45
CA VAL A 49 17.18 12.90 -1.32
C VAL A 49 16.30 13.66 -2.31
N THR A 50 15.33 12.99 -2.93
CA THR A 50 14.38 13.64 -3.85
C THR A 50 13.56 14.71 -3.12
N GLY A 51 13.08 14.42 -1.91
CA GLY A 51 12.30 15.35 -1.09
C GLY A 51 13.10 16.58 -0.65
N LEU A 52 14.37 16.41 -0.32
CA LEU A 52 15.28 17.50 0.05
C LEU A 52 15.70 18.36 -1.15
N TYR A 53 15.75 17.76 -2.34
CA TYR A 53 16.10 18.48 -3.58
C TYR A 53 14.95 19.37 -4.08
N HIS A 54 13.70 18.96 -3.84
CA HIS A 54 12.52 19.78 -4.11
C HIS A 54 12.24 20.72 -2.93
N ASN A 55 11.59 21.87 -3.20
CA ASN A 55 11.32 22.90 -2.19
C ASN A 55 10.76 22.33 -0.88
N LEU A 56 11.37 22.71 0.26
CA LEU A 56 10.98 22.33 1.62
C LEU A 56 9.73 23.08 2.10
N ASN A 57 8.67 23.02 1.31
CA ASN A 57 7.35 23.54 1.69
C ASN A 57 6.49 22.41 2.29
N ALA A 58 5.35 22.76 2.88
CA ALA A 58 4.45 21.79 3.51
C ALA A 58 4.05 20.65 2.56
N LEU A 59 3.76 20.96 1.29
CA LEU A 59 3.36 19.96 0.30
C LEU A 59 4.49 18.95 0.01
N GLY A 60 5.72 19.43 -0.19
CA GLY A 60 6.89 18.60 -0.44
C GLY A 60 7.23 17.71 0.76
N ILE A 61 7.26 18.29 1.97
CA ILE A 61 7.53 17.55 3.21
C ILE A 61 6.48 16.46 3.44
N THR A 62 5.19 16.80 3.33
CA THR A 62 4.11 15.82 3.49
C THR A 62 4.20 14.72 2.42
N SER A 63 4.50 15.08 1.17
CA SER A 63 4.69 14.10 0.08
C SER A 63 5.83 13.13 0.37
N THR A 64 6.95 13.61 0.90
CA THR A 64 8.10 12.76 1.24
C THR A 64 7.81 11.82 2.39
N ILE A 65 7.22 12.33 3.48
CA ILE A 65 6.86 11.48 4.63
C ILE A 65 5.83 10.45 4.20
N ALA A 66 4.81 10.86 3.44
CA ALA A 66 3.78 9.97 2.93
C ALA A 66 4.36 8.89 2.01
N GLY A 67 5.25 9.27 1.09
CA GLY A 67 5.91 8.34 0.19
C GLY A 67 6.77 7.31 0.90
N VAL A 68 7.55 7.72 1.91
CA VAL A 68 8.38 6.80 2.72
C VAL A 68 7.51 5.81 3.51
N ILE A 69 6.47 6.30 4.20
CA ILE A 69 5.59 5.44 5.00
C ILE A 69 4.78 4.51 4.10
N GLY A 70 4.23 5.03 3.01
CA GLY A 70 3.46 4.24 2.04
C GLY A 70 4.32 3.18 1.34
N PHE A 71 5.56 3.50 0.98
CA PHE A 71 6.49 2.51 0.42
C PHE A 71 6.86 1.42 1.42
N THR A 72 7.06 1.79 2.69
CA THR A 72 7.28 0.82 3.76
C THR A 72 6.03 -0.06 3.95
N CYS A 73 4.83 0.49 3.79
CA CYS A 73 3.58 -0.27 3.80
C CYS A 73 3.55 -1.34 2.69
N THR A 74 3.85 -0.99 1.44
CA THR A 74 3.78 -1.95 0.33
C THR A 74 4.79 -3.09 0.49
N LEU A 75 6.00 -2.80 0.99
CA LEU A 75 6.98 -3.83 1.35
C LEU A 75 6.49 -4.72 2.52
N SER A 76 5.77 -4.15 3.48
CA SER A 76 5.17 -4.91 4.59
C SER A 76 4.09 -5.87 4.08
N ILE A 77 3.28 -5.48 3.08
CA ILE A 77 2.32 -6.38 2.41
C ILE A 77 3.07 -7.54 1.74
N THR A 78 4.15 -7.25 1.01
CA THR A 78 4.99 -8.26 0.34
C THR A 78 5.58 -9.28 1.29
N ASN A 79 5.95 -8.83 2.50
CA ASN A 79 6.47 -9.69 3.56
C ASN A 79 5.38 -10.30 4.45
N GLY A 80 4.10 -10.03 4.17
CA GLY A 80 2.97 -10.57 4.92
C GLY A 80 2.88 -10.08 6.36
N LYS A 81 3.36 -8.85 6.62
CA LYS A 81 3.42 -8.25 7.96
C LYS A 81 2.22 -7.32 8.19
N PRO A 82 1.38 -7.53 9.22
CA PRO A 82 0.18 -6.73 9.47
C PRO A 82 0.42 -5.25 9.79
N ILE A 83 1.65 -4.83 10.08
CA ILE A 83 2.00 -3.40 10.20
C ILE A 83 1.63 -2.57 8.97
N ASN A 84 1.48 -3.21 7.81
CA ASN A 84 0.98 -2.55 6.61
C ASN A 84 -0.36 -1.82 6.86
N GLY A 85 -1.25 -2.34 7.71
CA GLY A 85 -2.52 -1.65 7.99
C GLY A 85 -2.33 -0.31 8.70
N ILE A 86 -1.34 -0.19 9.60
CA ILE A 86 -1.05 1.08 10.30
C ILE A 86 -0.29 2.05 9.39
N LEU A 87 0.73 1.55 8.68
CA LEU A 87 1.51 2.36 7.75
C LEU A 87 0.64 2.88 6.59
N GLY A 88 -0.20 2.01 6.04
CA GLY A 88 -1.19 2.32 5.01
C GLY A 88 -2.12 3.44 5.47
N PHE A 89 -2.77 3.27 6.63
CA PHE A 89 -3.68 4.26 7.20
C PHE A 89 -3.04 5.65 7.34
N VAL A 90 -1.86 5.71 7.96
CA VAL A 90 -1.13 6.97 8.18
C VAL A 90 -0.70 7.59 6.85
N SER A 91 -0.19 6.78 5.91
CA SER A 91 0.18 7.27 4.58
C SER A 91 -1.02 7.78 3.77
N ALA A 92 -2.17 7.10 3.85
CA ALA A 92 -3.36 7.42 3.10
C ALA A 92 -3.92 8.79 3.49
N ILE A 93 -3.95 9.12 4.79
CA ILE A 93 -4.37 10.45 5.27
C ILE A 93 -3.49 11.56 4.66
N MET A 94 -2.18 11.37 4.64
CA MET A 94 -1.27 12.36 4.06
C MET A 94 -1.37 12.44 2.54
N LEU A 95 -1.55 11.29 1.85
CA LEU A 95 -1.73 11.25 0.40
C LEU A 95 -3.05 11.88 -0.03
N ILE A 96 -4.14 11.71 0.75
CA ILE A 96 -5.40 12.44 0.53
C ILE A 96 -5.17 13.94 0.57
N TYR A 97 -4.43 14.44 1.57
CA TYR A 97 -4.09 15.86 1.66
C TYR A 97 -3.30 16.35 0.43
N VAL A 98 -2.23 15.63 0.05
CA VAL A 98 -1.40 16.03 -1.11
C VAL A 98 -2.23 15.99 -2.40
N ALA A 99 -2.95 14.91 -2.64
CA ALA A 99 -3.75 14.71 -3.83
C ALA A 99 -4.90 15.73 -3.96
N THR A 100 -5.48 16.16 -2.83
CA THR A 100 -6.49 17.22 -2.80
C THR A 100 -5.90 18.55 -3.25
N ILE A 101 -4.71 18.91 -2.75
CA ILE A 101 -4.04 20.17 -3.11
C ILE A 101 -3.60 20.17 -4.58
N THR A 102 -3.18 19.02 -5.10
CA THR A 102 -2.70 18.91 -6.49
C THR A 102 -3.80 18.54 -7.49
N GLY A 103 -5.06 18.47 -7.06
CA GLY A 103 -6.20 18.14 -7.93
C GLY A 103 -6.21 16.70 -8.46
N ASN A 104 -5.45 15.78 -7.86
CA ASN A 104 -5.43 14.37 -8.24
C ASN A 104 -6.56 13.60 -7.53
N PHE A 105 -7.81 13.90 -7.89
CA PHE A 105 -8.98 13.37 -7.18
C PHE A 105 -9.15 11.84 -7.28
N SER A 106 -8.65 11.21 -8.35
CA SER A 106 -8.60 9.74 -8.44
C SER A 106 -7.85 9.13 -7.24
N ASP A 107 -6.69 9.71 -6.91
CA ASP A 107 -5.87 9.25 -5.77
C ASP A 107 -6.57 9.57 -4.44
N VAL A 108 -7.26 10.72 -4.30
CA VAL A 108 -8.07 11.03 -3.11
C VAL A 108 -9.11 9.94 -2.83
N ILE A 109 -9.88 9.55 -3.85
CA ILE A 109 -10.93 8.54 -3.70
C ILE A 109 -10.33 7.16 -3.39
N MET A 110 -9.27 6.80 -4.11
CA MET A 110 -8.58 5.53 -3.92
C MET A 110 -8.00 5.42 -2.50
N GLN A 111 -7.29 6.43 -2.02
CA GLN A 111 -6.68 6.45 -0.68
C GLN A 111 -7.74 6.47 0.43
N ALA A 112 -8.84 7.23 0.26
CA ALA A 112 -9.95 7.20 1.20
C ALA A 112 -10.61 5.82 1.28
N ALA A 113 -10.75 5.14 0.14
CA ALA A 113 -11.29 3.81 0.10
C ALA A 113 -10.31 2.75 0.66
N TYR A 114 -9.00 2.90 0.51
CA TYR A 114 -8.02 2.00 1.14
C TYR A 114 -8.11 1.99 2.65
N ILE A 115 -8.37 3.14 3.28
CA ILE A 115 -8.56 3.21 4.73
C ILE A 115 -9.62 2.20 5.19
N VAL A 116 -10.74 2.12 4.48
CA VAL A 116 -11.87 1.26 4.85
C VAL A 116 -11.83 -0.14 4.26
N LEU A 117 -11.23 -0.32 3.08
CA LEU A 117 -11.18 -1.60 2.36
C LEU A 117 -9.93 -2.42 2.67
N LEU A 118 -8.84 -1.79 3.11
CA LEU A 118 -7.54 -2.42 3.30
C LEU A 118 -6.97 -2.16 4.69
N ASP A 119 -6.68 -0.89 5.01
CA ASP A 119 -5.84 -0.53 6.14
C ASP A 119 -6.46 -0.95 7.48
N ILE A 120 -7.67 -0.46 7.76
CA ILE A 120 -8.43 -0.82 8.97
C ILE A 120 -8.72 -2.32 8.99
N PRO A 121 -9.26 -2.94 7.91
CA PRO A 121 -9.47 -4.39 7.89
C PRO A 121 -8.23 -5.21 8.23
N VAL A 122 -7.05 -4.89 7.68
CA VAL A 122 -5.81 -5.65 7.98
C VAL A 122 -5.44 -5.56 9.47
N VAL A 123 -5.59 -4.39 10.09
CA VAL A 123 -5.33 -4.22 11.53
C VAL A 123 -6.22 -5.16 12.37
N PHE A 124 -7.48 -5.38 12.00
CA PHE A 124 -8.40 -6.21 12.79
C PHE A 124 -8.51 -7.66 12.30
N ASN A 125 -7.94 -8.00 11.15
CA ASN A 125 -8.11 -9.31 10.54
C ASN A 125 -7.25 -10.37 11.24
N LYS A 126 -7.89 -11.32 11.93
CA LYS A 126 -7.23 -12.44 12.62
C LYS A 126 -6.27 -13.22 11.72
N ASN A 127 -6.61 -13.38 10.46
CA ASN A 127 -5.82 -14.12 9.47
C ASN A 127 -4.54 -13.39 9.02
N TRP A 128 -4.51 -12.06 9.14
CA TRP A 128 -3.31 -11.27 8.89
C TRP A 128 -2.42 -11.17 10.12
N ASN A 129 -2.99 -11.41 11.30
CA ASN A 129 -2.34 -11.27 12.59
C ASN A 129 -2.09 -12.61 13.29
N SER A 130 -2.27 -13.72 12.56
CA SER A 130 -2.00 -15.06 13.07
C SER A 130 -0.51 -15.27 13.25
N SER A 131 -0.14 -15.98 14.32
CA SER A 131 1.24 -16.40 14.59
C SER A 131 1.88 -17.21 13.45
N GLU A 132 1.08 -17.93 12.66
CA GLU A 132 1.52 -18.69 11.48
C GLU A 132 2.02 -17.81 10.32
N GLY A 133 1.76 -16.50 10.37
CA GLY A 133 2.09 -15.56 9.29
C GLY A 133 1.15 -15.66 8.09
N LEU A 134 1.51 -14.95 7.02
CA LEU A 134 0.70 -14.86 5.81
C LEU A 134 0.68 -16.20 5.04
N VAL A 135 -0.52 -16.71 4.78
CA VAL A 135 -0.76 -17.84 3.86
C VAL A 135 -1.52 -17.36 2.62
N PRO A 136 -0.83 -17.14 1.49
CA PRO A 136 -1.44 -16.69 0.23
C PRO A 136 -2.37 -17.75 -0.37
N ARG A 137 -3.47 -17.30 -0.96
CA ARG A 137 -4.52 -18.14 -1.53
C ARG A 137 -4.54 -18.05 -3.05
N LEU A 138 -4.81 -19.18 -3.68
CA LEU A 138 -5.20 -19.25 -5.09
C LEU A 138 -6.69 -18.98 -5.25
N MET A 139 -7.06 -18.39 -6.38
CA MET A 139 -8.47 -18.19 -6.73
C MET A 139 -9.05 -19.45 -7.36
N SER A 140 -10.13 -19.96 -6.78
CA SER A 140 -11.05 -20.87 -7.48
C SER A 140 -11.94 -20.09 -8.46
N GLY A 141 -12.58 -20.78 -9.41
CA GLY A 141 -13.51 -20.16 -10.38
C GLY A 141 -14.58 -19.26 -9.74
N LYS A 142 -15.15 -19.65 -8.59
CA LYS A 142 -16.10 -18.81 -7.83
C LYS A 142 -15.52 -17.45 -7.45
N TYR A 143 -14.26 -17.42 -7.00
CA TYR A 143 -13.59 -16.18 -6.59
C TYR A 143 -13.16 -15.32 -7.78
N ILE A 144 -12.87 -15.93 -8.93
CA ILE A 144 -12.64 -15.20 -10.18
C ILE A 144 -13.90 -14.42 -10.57
N VAL A 145 -15.06 -15.10 -10.60
CA VAL A 145 -16.34 -14.46 -10.92
C VAL A 145 -16.67 -13.34 -9.92
N GLN A 146 -16.47 -13.57 -8.62
CA GLN A 146 -16.64 -12.52 -7.61
C GLN A 146 -15.73 -11.31 -7.86
N THR A 147 -14.48 -11.54 -8.28
CA THR A 147 -13.52 -10.46 -8.53
C THR A 147 -13.90 -9.64 -9.76
N ILE A 148 -14.37 -10.30 -10.82
CA ILE A 148 -14.88 -9.61 -12.01
C ILE A 148 -16.08 -8.73 -11.64
N ILE A 149 -17.03 -9.26 -10.87
CA ILE A 149 -18.19 -8.49 -10.40
C ILE A 149 -17.74 -7.31 -9.53
N THR A 150 -16.84 -7.53 -8.56
CA THR A 150 -16.28 -6.46 -7.72
C THR A 150 -15.61 -5.39 -8.56
N PHE A 151 -14.81 -5.77 -9.56
CA PHE A 151 -14.15 -4.83 -10.46
C PHE A 151 -15.17 -4.00 -11.25
N LEU A 152 -16.19 -4.63 -11.84
CA LEU A 152 -17.22 -3.92 -12.61
C LEU A 152 -18.04 -2.96 -11.74
N VAL A 153 -18.36 -3.37 -10.50
CA VAL A 153 -19.06 -2.50 -9.54
C VAL A 153 -18.19 -1.31 -9.15
N PHE A 154 -16.93 -1.53 -8.79
CA PHE A 154 -16.01 -0.44 -8.49
C PHE A 154 -15.79 0.49 -9.68
N TRP A 155 -15.71 -0.05 -10.89
CA TRP A 155 -15.59 0.77 -12.09
C TRP A 155 -16.83 1.61 -12.33
N ALA A 156 -18.02 1.03 -12.25
CA ALA A 156 -19.26 1.80 -12.39
C ALA A 156 -19.37 2.93 -11.35
N LEU A 157 -18.99 2.66 -10.09
CA LEU A 157 -19.01 3.65 -9.01
C LEU A 157 -17.98 4.76 -9.22
N THR A 158 -16.72 4.40 -9.48
CA THR A 158 -15.64 5.38 -9.68
C THR A 158 -15.83 6.17 -10.97
N TYR A 159 -16.29 5.53 -12.04
CA TYR A 159 -16.61 6.21 -13.30
C TYR A 159 -17.80 7.16 -13.16
N GLY A 160 -18.87 6.74 -12.47
CA GLY A 160 -20.00 7.61 -12.15
C GLY A 160 -19.58 8.82 -11.29
N LEU A 161 -18.71 8.59 -10.30
CA LEU A 161 -18.14 9.65 -9.48
C LEU A 161 -17.32 10.64 -10.30
N ASP A 162 -16.42 10.14 -11.16
CA ASP A 162 -15.57 10.96 -12.00
C ASP A 162 -16.34 11.75 -13.06
N THR A 163 -17.42 11.19 -13.60
CA THR A 163 -18.23 11.84 -14.64
C THR A 163 -19.25 12.83 -14.09
N ILE A 164 -19.89 12.52 -12.96
CA ILE A 164 -21.05 13.28 -12.47
C ILE A 164 -20.65 14.27 -11.37
N ILE A 165 -19.74 13.90 -10.47
CA ILE A 165 -19.45 14.67 -9.25
C ILE A 165 -18.12 15.41 -9.39
N LEU A 166 -17.05 14.69 -9.74
CA LEU A 166 -15.71 15.27 -9.85
C LEU A 166 -15.50 15.97 -11.19
N THR A 167 -16.31 15.66 -12.20
CA THR A 167 -16.19 16.18 -13.57
C THR A 167 -14.74 16.11 -14.08
N SER A 168 -14.11 14.96 -13.88
CA SER A 168 -12.72 14.74 -14.28
C SER A 168 -12.55 14.97 -15.79
N PRO A 169 -11.46 15.62 -16.23
CA PRO A 169 -11.16 15.75 -17.66
C PRO A 169 -10.81 14.42 -18.33
N ARG A 170 -10.51 13.37 -17.55
CA ARG A 170 -10.10 12.04 -18.03
C ARG A 170 -10.80 10.92 -17.25
N PRO A 171 -12.15 10.91 -17.23
CA PRO A 171 -12.92 10.08 -16.31
C PRO A 171 -12.68 8.58 -16.52
N ILE A 172 -12.32 8.13 -17.72
CA ILE A 172 -11.99 6.73 -17.98
C ILE A 172 -10.69 6.32 -17.29
N ILE A 173 -9.64 7.14 -17.40
CA ILE A 173 -8.30 6.82 -16.89
C ILE A 173 -8.29 6.91 -15.36
N ASP A 174 -8.90 7.97 -14.81
CA ASP A 174 -8.98 8.20 -13.37
C ASP A 174 -9.78 7.11 -12.66
N SER A 175 -10.95 6.75 -13.19
CA SER A 175 -11.80 5.71 -12.61
C SER A 175 -11.17 4.32 -12.72
N LEU A 176 -10.53 4.01 -13.86
CA LEU A 176 -9.84 2.74 -14.03
C LEU A 176 -8.66 2.60 -13.06
N SER A 177 -7.88 3.67 -12.90
CA SER A 177 -6.76 3.71 -11.93
C SER A 177 -7.24 3.39 -10.51
N ALA A 178 -8.27 4.10 -10.06
CA ALA A 178 -8.88 3.86 -8.75
C ALA A 178 -9.42 2.42 -8.65
N THR A 179 -10.17 1.95 -9.65
CA THR A 179 -10.78 0.61 -9.68
C THR A 179 -9.75 -0.51 -9.55
N LEU A 180 -8.62 -0.41 -10.24
CA LEU A 180 -7.52 -1.37 -10.14
C LEU A 180 -7.02 -1.44 -8.70
N GLY A 181 -6.80 -0.28 -8.10
CA GLY A 181 -6.45 -0.15 -6.70
C GLY A 181 -7.46 -0.78 -5.74
N LEU A 182 -8.74 -0.38 -5.84
CA LEU A 182 -9.81 -0.88 -4.96
C LEU A 182 -9.96 -2.40 -5.05
N THR A 183 -9.84 -2.94 -6.26
CA THR A 183 -9.88 -4.39 -6.47
C THR A 183 -8.67 -5.06 -5.83
N GLY A 184 -7.47 -4.51 -6.02
CA GLY A 184 -6.24 -4.96 -5.34
C GLY A 184 -6.37 -4.96 -3.82
N ALA A 185 -6.92 -3.89 -3.24
CA ALA A 185 -7.18 -3.80 -1.80
C ALA A 185 -8.05 -4.95 -1.28
N VAL A 186 -9.19 -5.21 -1.92
CA VAL A 186 -10.09 -6.31 -1.55
C VAL A 186 -9.39 -7.67 -1.65
N LEU A 187 -8.62 -7.89 -2.71
CA LEU A 187 -7.88 -9.14 -2.90
C LEU A 187 -6.76 -9.32 -1.87
N THR A 188 -6.08 -8.25 -1.49
CA THR A 188 -5.04 -8.24 -0.46
C THR A 188 -5.60 -8.63 0.89
N VAL A 189 -6.70 -8.02 1.34
CA VAL A 189 -7.35 -8.39 2.62
C VAL A 189 -7.75 -9.87 2.63
N ARG A 190 -8.22 -10.38 1.49
CA ARG A 190 -8.60 -11.79 1.32
C ARG A 190 -7.40 -12.74 1.10
N ARG A 191 -6.18 -12.20 1.05
CA ARG A 191 -4.89 -12.87 0.85
C ARG A 191 -4.80 -13.62 -0.49
N PHE A 192 -5.47 -13.16 -1.54
CA PHE A 192 -5.33 -13.77 -2.86
C PHE A 192 -4.08 -13.27 -3.57
N ARG A 193 -3.24 -14.18 -4.07
CA ARG A 193 -1.99 -13.82 -4.77
C ARG A 193 -2.21 -12.99 -6.04
N SER A 194 -3.38 -13.12 -6.66
CA SER A 194 -3.77 -12.33 -7.84
C SER A 194 -3.82 -10.83 -7.57
N THR A 195 -3.80 -10.40 -6.31
CA THR A 195 -3.70 -8.98 -5.94
C THR A 195 -2.51 -8.28 -6.58
N TYR A 196 -1.37 -8.96 -6.77
CA TYR A 196 -0.18 -8.32 -7.35
C TYR A 196 -0.31 -7.98 -8.83
N TYR A 197 -1.23 -8.62 -9.56
CA TYR A 197 -1.55 -8.18 -10.93
C TYR A 197 -2.29 -6.85 -10.92
N PHE A 198 -3.14 -6.62 -9.91
CA PHE A 198 -3.83 -5.34 -9.72
C PHE A 198 -2.89 -4.27 -9.19
N TRP A 199 -2.02 -4.60 -8.23
CA TRP A 199 -1.00 -3.66 -7.74
C TRP A 199 -0.05 -3.22 -8.84
N LEU A 200 0.47 -4.16 -9.65
CA LEU A 200 1.33 -3.82 -10.78
C LEU A 200 0.64 -2.88 -11.77
N ALA A 201 -0.60 -3.17 -12.16
CA ALA A 201 -1.35 -2.31 -13.07
C ALA A 201 -1.64 -0.94 -12.44
N GLN A 202 -1.99 -0.90 -11.16
CA GLN A 202 -2.27 0.33 -10.42
C GLN A 202 -1.02 1.20 -10.25
N SER A 203 0.15 0.59 -9.99
CA SER A 203 1.43 1.28 -9.90
C SER A 203 1.75 1.97 -11.23
N ILE A 204 1.56 1.30 -12.37
CA ILE A 204 1.74 1.89 -13.71
C ILE A 204 0.80 3.09 -13.93
N MET A 205 -0.48 2.93 -13.60
CA MET A 205 -1.45 4.02 -13.72
C MET A 205 -1.06 5.21 -12.85
N SER A 206 -0.67 4.96 -11.61
CA SER A 206 -0.28 6.02 -10.67
C SER A 206 1.00 6.74 -11.08
N ILE A 207 1.99 6.02 -11.63
CA ILE A 207 3.17 6.64 -12.25
C ILE A 207 2.71 7.63 -13.32
N ALA A 208 1.77 7.26 -14.19
CA ALA A 208 1.26 8.18 -15.22
C ALA A 208 0.51 9.39 -14.61
N LEU A 209 -0.39 9.17 -13.64
CA LEU A 209 -1.16 10.25 -13.00
C LEU A 209 -0.26 11.24 -12.26
N TRP A 210 0.71 10.74 -11.49
CA TRP A 210 1.66 11.57 -10.73
C TRP A 210 2.71 12.22 -11.64
N SER A 211 3.06 11.60 -12.77
CA SER A 211 3.85 12.26 -13.83
C SER A 211 3.12 13.50 -14.37
N MET A 212 1.85 13.36 -14.74
CA MET A 212 1.07 14.48 -15.27
C MET A 212 0.90 15.58 -14.21
N THR A 213 0.69 15.20 -12.95
CA THR A 213 0.58 16.14 -11.83
C THR A 213 1.89 16.93 -11.63
N ALA A 214 3.04 16.23 -11.66
CA ALA A 214 4.34 16.87 -11.52
C ALA A 214 4.69 17.79 -12.71
N LEU A 215 4.37 17.34 -13.94
CA LEU A 215 4.56 18.14 -15.16
C LEU A 215 3.63 19.36 -15.23
N SER A 216 2.50 19.34 -14.52
CA SER A 216 1.59 20.49 -14.39
C SER A 216 2.12 21.58 -13.45
N GLY A 217 3.35 21.44 -12.94
CA GLY A 217 4.03 22.45 -12.12
C GLY A 217 3.96 22.20 -10.61
N HIS A 218 3.32 21.12 -10.15
CA HIS A 218 3.32 20.76 -8.73
C HIS A 218 4.63 20.09 -8.32
N PRO A 219 5.29 20.49 -7.21
CA PRO A 219 6.56 19.93 -6.76
C PRO A 219 6.38 18.58 -6.03
N VAL A 220 5.77 17.60 -6.69
CA VAL A 220 5.41 16.29 -6.12
C VAL A 220 6.11 15.10 -6.82
N TRP A 221 7.31 15.34 -7.36
CA TRP A 221 8.14 14.30 -7.99
C TRP A 221 8.45 13.13 -7.06
N VAL A 222 8.49 13.38 -5.75
CA VAL A 222 8.64 12.33 -4.74
C VAL A 222 7.52 11.28 -4.84
N LEU A 223 6.29 11.67 -5.15
CA LEU A 223 5.18 10.72 -5.30
C LEU A 223 5.29 9.93 -6.61
N PHE A 224 5.69 10.56 -7.71
CA PHE A 224 6.03 9.83 -8.93
C PHE A 224 7.04 8.70 -8.64
N PHE A 225 8.14 9.04 -7.97
CA PHE A 225 9.17 8.06 -7.61
C PHE A 225 8.71 7.04 -6.57
N THR A 226 7.82 7.43 -5.66
CA THR A 226 7.17 6.50 -4.72
C THR A 226 6.44 5.40 -5.48
N TYR A 227 5.64 5.74 -6.49
CA TYR A 227 4.93 4.75 -7.29
C TYR A 227 5.85 3.92 -8.21
N CYS A 228 6.98 4.48 -8.65
CA CYS A 228 8.04 3.67 -9.28
C CYS A 228 8.62 2.62 -8.32
N LEU A 229 8.84 2.99 -7.06
CA LEU A 229 9.29 2.06 -6.03
C LEU A 229 8.21 1.02 -5.67
N TYR A 230 6.91 1.38 -5.72
CA TYR A 230 5.81 0.42 -5.55
C TYR A 230 5.84 -0.62 -6.67
N LEU A 231 6.01 -0.17 -7.92
CA LEU A 231 6.16 -1.08 -9.06
C LEU A 231 7.35 -2.04 -8.88
N LEU A 232 8.49 -1.55 -8.39
CA LEU A 232 9.63 -2.41 -8.07
C LEU A 232 9.33 -3.42 -6.95
N ASN A 233 8.58 -3.01 -5.93
CA ASN A 233 8.11 -3.92 -4.89
C ASN A 233 7.15 -4.97 -5.45
N ASP A 234 6.28 -4.62 -6.40
CA ASP A 234 5.39 -5.57 -7.07
C ASP A 234 6.19 -6.64 -7.83
N VAL A 235 7.28 -6.24 -8.48
CA VAL A 235 8.23 -7.18 -9.11
C VAL A 235 8.91 -8.08 -8.08
N VAL A 236 9.37 -7.53 -6.95
CA VAL A 236 9.94 -8.35 -5.85
C VAL A 236 8.92 -9.35 -5.32
N ALA A 237 7.65 -8.94 -5.20
CA ALA A 237 6.60 -9.83 -4.76
C ALA A 237 6.40 -11.00 -5.73
N LEU A 238 6.31 -10.71 -7.03
CA LEU A 238 6.15 -11.70 -8.09
C LEU A 238 7.33 -12.65 -8.18
N ALA A 239 8.56 -12.16 -7.99
CA ALA A 239 9.78 -12.92 -8.23
C ALA A 239 10.30 -13.72 -7.03
N SER A 240 9.99 -13.31 -5.80
CA SER A 240 10.69 -13.85 -4.61
C SER A 240 9.83 -14.03 -3.37
N SER A 241 8.63 -13.46 -3.32
CA SER A 241 7.84 -13.47 -2.09
C SER A 241 7.04 -14.74 -1.88
N LYS A 242 6.62 -14.96 -0.63
CA LYS A 242 5.71 -16.06 -0.24
C LYS A 242 4.41 -16.09 -1.04
N TRP A 243 4.00 -14.95 -1.63
CA TRP A 243 2.81 -14.85 -2.49
C TRP A 243 2.85 -15.78 -3.70
N PHE A 244 4.03 -15.97 -4.29
CA PHE A 244 4.26 -16.79 -5.49
C PHE A 244 5.24 -17.94 -5.26
N HIS A 245 6.17 -17.78 -4.31
CA HIS A 245 7.21 -18.73 -3.95
C HIS A 245 7.15 -19.10 -2.44
N PRO A 246 6.10 -19.81 -1.99
CA PRO A 246 5.90 -20.14 -0.58
C PRO A 246 7.02 -21.02 0.00
N ASP A 247 7.71 -21.80 -0.83
CA ASP A 247 8.74 -22.75 -0.39
C ASP A 247 10.15 -22.14 -0.28
N GLN A 248 10.38 -20.93 -0.78
CA GLN A 248 11.72 -20.30 -0.79
C GLN A 248 12.09 -19.56 0.49
N ASN A 249 11.17 -19.47 1.46
CA ASN A 249 11.35 -18.69 2.70
C ASN A 249 11.07 -19.54 3.96
N LYS A 250 11.50 -20.81 3.95
CA LYS A 250 11.57 -21.69 5.15
C LYS A 250 12.89 -21.51 5.87
#